data_AF-A0A317K8Z4-F1
#
_entry.id   AF-A0A317K8Z4-F1
#
_cell.length_a   1.000
_cell.length_b   1.000
_cell.length_c   1.000
_cell.angle_alpha   90.00
_cell.angle_beta   90.00
_cell.angle_gamma   90.00
#
_symmetry.space_group_name_H-M   'P 1'
#
loop_
_entity.id
_entity.type
_entity.pdbx_description
1 polymer ?
#
loop_
_entity_poly.entity_id
_entity_poly.type
_entity_poly.pdbx_seq_one_letter_code
_entity_poly.pdbx_strand_id
1 'polypeptide(L)'
;MWEAEGEDLLVCLVDVRQQLEADGLNLCCQGARPDVWPSGQLRQFTNGRFGYVLTSPSVGKTPEEVDLFAPADVGEIGTVEEQRDAVLRFHGLRHL
;
A
#
# COMPACT_ATOMS: atom_id res chain seq x y z
N MET A 1 13.40 -10.31 14.62
CA MET A 1 14.00 -9.69 13.43
C MET A 1 12.94 -9.83 12.36
N TRP A 2 12.47 -8.74 11.78
CA TRP A 2 11.46 -8.76 10.73
C TRP A 2 12.14 -8.76 9.38
N GLU A 3 11.83 -9.75 8.55
CA GLU A 3 12.40 -9.92 7.22
C GLU A 3 11.39 -10.63 6.34
N ALA A 4 11.45 -10.37 5.03
CA ALA A 4 10.59 -11.01 4.06
C ALA A 4 11.33 -11.21 2.74
N GLU A 5 11.01 -12.30 2.06
CA GLU A 5 11.43 -12.59 0.70
C GLU A 5 10.17 -12.81 -0.16
N GLY A 6 10.18 -12.28 -1.38
CA GLY A 6 9.01 -12.29 -2.24
C GLY A 6 9.37 -11.92 -3.68
N GLU A 7 8.38 -12.03 -4.56
CA GLU A 7 8.55 -11.76 -6.00
C GLU A 7 8.89 -10.30 -6.30
N ASP A 8 8.48 -9.36 -5.45
CA ASP A 8 8.80 -7.94 -5.57
C ASP A 8 8.74 -7.22 -4.22
N LEU A 9 9.08 -5.92 -4.24
CA LEU A 9 9.15 -5.09 -3.05
C LEU A 9 7.80 -4.88 -2.36
N LEU A 10 6.68 -4.93 -3.09
CA LEU A 10 5.35 -4.77 -2.50
C LEU A 10 5.01 -6.00 -1.65
N VAL A 11 5.27 -7.21 -2.17
CA VAL A 11 5.03 -8.46 -1.41
C VAL A 11 5.86 -8.47 -0.14
N CYS A 12 7.15 -8.14 -0.23
CA CYS A 12 8.01 -8.06 0.96
C CYS A 12 7.51 -7.00 1.96
N LEU A 13 7.08 -5.83 1.48
CA LEU A 13 6.58 -4.75 2.34
C LEU A 13 5.31 -5.18 3.08
N VAL A 14 4.36 -5.81 2.39
CA VAL A 14 3.12 -6.32 3.01
C VAL A 14 3.42 -7.38 4.06
N ASP A 15 4.32 -8.32 3.77
CA ASP A 15 4.68 -9.38 4.73
C ASP A 15 5.38 -8.81 5.97
N VAL A 16 6.39 -7.95 5.81
CA VAL A 16 7.05 -7.27 6.94
C VAL A 16 6.04 -6.48 7.77
N ARG A 17 5.08 -5.80 7.13
CA ARG A 17 4.03 -5.08 7.85
C ARG A 17 3.14 -6.02 8.66
N GLN A 18 2.73 -7.17 8.13
CA GLN A 18 1.96 -8.15 8.90
C GLN A 18 2.72 -8.65 10.14
N GLN A 19 4.03 -8.89 10.01
CA GLN A 19 4.86 -9.27 11.14
C GLN A 19 4.97 -8.15 12.20
N LEU A 20 5.17 -6.90 11.76
CA LEU A 20 5.20 -5.73 12.65
C LEU A 20 3.86 -5.50 13.36
N GLU A 21 2.75 -5.61 12.62
CA GLU A 21 1.39 -5.45 13.16
C GLU A 21 1.09 -6.49 14.23
N ALA A 22 1.55 -7.73 14.07
CA ALA A 22 1.43 -8.79 15.08
C ALA A 22 2.16 -8.45 16.40
N ASP A 23 3.22 -7.64 16.31
CA ASP A 23 3.98 -7.13 17.46
C ASP A 23 3.44 -5.77 17.98
N GLY A 24 2.33 -5.28 17.43
CA GLY A 24 1.71 -4.01 17.81
C GLY A 24 2.43 -2.77 17.25
N LEU A 25 3.20 -2.93 16.18
CA LEU A 25 3.96 -1.87 15.52
C LEU A 25 3.39 -1.57 14.13
N ASN A 26 3.38 -0.29 13.75
CA ASN A 26 3.02 0.15 12.39
C ASN A 26 4.22 0.82 11.72
N LEU A 27 4.45 0.47 10.45
CA LEU A 27 5.48 1.11 9.64
C LEU A 27 4.95 2.41 9.03
N CYS A 28 5.55 3.55 9.37
CA CYS A 28 5.11 4.87 8.91
C CYS A 28 5.69 5.22 7.53
N CYS A 29 5.25 4.49 6.50
CA CYS A 29 5.63 4.74 5.11
C CYS A 29 4.40 4.82 4.19
N GLN A 30 4.57 5.40 2.99
CA GLN A 30 3.47 5.60 2.03
C GLN A 30 2.75 4.29 1.69
N GLY A 31 3.49 3.18 1.56
CA GLY A 31 2.91 1.87 1.29
C GLY A 31 2.11 1.26 2.44
N ALA A 32 2.09 1.91 3.61
CA ALA A 32 1.23 1.54 4.73
C ALA A 32 -0.05 2.38 4.84
N ARG A 33 -0.25 3.34 3.92
CA ARG A 33 -1.48 4.11 3.87
C ARG A 33 -2.62 3.30 3.23
N PRO A 34 -3.85 3.32 3.77
CA PRO A 34 -4.98 2.60 3.18
C PRO A 34 -5.37 3.07 1.78
N ASP A 35 -5.06 4.33 1.46
CA ASP A 35 -5.36 4.95 0.17
C ASP A 35 -4.21 4.86 -0.83
N VAL A 36 -3.17 4.06 -0.60
CA VAL A 36 -2.06 3.88 -1.55
C VAL A 36 -1.99 2.45 -2.04
N TRP A 37 -2.05 2.26 -3.36
CA TRP A 37 -1.88 0.95 -3.98
C TRP A 37 -1.37 1.04 -5.43
N PRO A 38 -0.51 0.12 -5.90
CA PRO A 38 -0.08 0.11 -7.29
C PRO A 38 -1.13 -0.47 -8.23
N SER A 39 -1.11 -0.01 -9.49
CA SER A 39 -1.69 -0.78 -10.59
C SER A 39 -0.81 -1.99 -10.92
N GLY A 40 -1.39 -3.04 -11.52
CA GLY A 40 -0.62 -4.21 -11.97
C GLY A 40 0.52 -3.84 -12.93
N GLN A 41 0.30 -2.86 -13.81
CA GLN A 41 1.30 -2.36 -14.73
C GLN A 41 2.45 -1.62 -13.99
N LEU A 42 2.12 -0.71 -13.07
CA LEU A 42 3.13 0.02 -12.30
C LEU A 42 3.99 -0.95 -11.47
N ARG A 43 3.35 -1.94 -10.84
CA ARG A 43 4.03 -2.99 -10.06
C ARG A 43 5.07 -3.73 -10.91
N GLN A 44 4.71 -4.13 -12.13
CA GLN A 44 5.61 -4.83 -13.05
C GLN A 44 6.79 -3.96 -13.51
N PHE A 45 6.55 -2.70 -13.88
CA PHE A 45 7.62 -1.82 -14.39
C PHE A 45 8.56 -1.29 -13.31
N THR A 46 8.13 -1.28 -12.06
CA THR A 46 8.89 -0.70 -10.94
C THR A 46 9.38 -1.73 -9.93
N ASN A 47 9.17 -3.02 -10.19
CA ASN A 47 9.45 -4.10 -9.25
C ASN A 47 8.80 -3.87 -7.86
N GLY A 48 7.56 -3.37 -7.86
CA GLY A 48 6.79 -3.08 -6.65
C GLY A 48 7.28 -1.88 -5.82
N ARG A 49 8.09 -0.97 -6.38
CA ARG A 49 8.64 0.18 -5.63
C ARG A 49 7.63 1.32 -5.41
N PHE A 50 6.73 1.54 -6.36
CA PHE A 50 5.82 2.69 -6.39
C PHE A 50 4.36 2.28 -6.33
N GLY A 51 3.49 3.19 -5.89
CA GLY A 51 2.03 3.05 -5.88
C GLY A 51 1.33 4.36 -6.22
N TYR A 52 0.00 4.33 -6.33
CA TYR A 52 -0.82 5.51 -6.55
C TYR A 52 -1.66 5.85 -5.32
N VAL A 53 -1.85 7.15 -5.05
CA VAL A 53 -2.88 7.61 -4.12
C VAL A 53 -4.26 7.47 -4.76
N LEU A 54 -5.06 6.56 -4.21
CA LEU A 54 -6.40 6.17 -4.61
C LEU A 54 -7.45 7.19 -4.16
N THR A 55 -7.39 8.39 -4.72
CA THR A 55 -8.42 9.42 -4.50
C THR A 55 -9.61 9.21 -5.44
N SER A 56 -10.81 9.64 -5.01
CA SER A 56 -12.01 9.63 -5.87
C SER A 56 -11.70 10.32 -7.21
N PRO A 57 -12.05 9.71 -8.36
CA PRO A 57 -11.63 10.20 -9.66
C PRO A 57 -12.24 11.58 -9.93
N SER A 58 -11.46 12.64 -9.68
CA SER A 58 -11.70 13.92 -10.32
C SER A 58 -11.33 13.75 -11.79
N VAL A 59 -12.34 13.80 -12.66
CA VAL A 59 -12.19 13.64 -14.12
C VAL A 59 -10.99 14.45 -14.63
N GLY A 60 -10.02 13.77 -15.23
CA GLY A 60 -8.89 14.40 -15.92
C GLY A 60 -7.60 14.61 -15.10
N LYS A 61 -7.52 14.17 -13.84
CA LYS A 61 -6.24 14.17 -13.10
C LYS A 61 -5.57 12.81 -13.14
N THR A 62 -4.28 12.82 -13.45
CA THR A 62 -3.39 11.67 -13.24
C THR A 62 -3.33 11.39 -11.74
N PRO A 63 -3.51 10.14 -11.28
CA PRO A 63 -3.33 9.81 -9.87
C PRO A 63 -1.89 10.10 -9.45
N GLU A 64 -1.72 10.59 -8.23
CA GLU A 64 -0.42 10.89 -7.64
C GLU A 64 0.36 9.59 -7.43
N GLU A 65 1.57 9.50 -8.00
CA GLU A 65 2.48 8.38 -7.80
C GLU A 65 3.40 8.66 -6.61
N VAL A 66 3.54 7.67 -5.72
CA VAL A 66 4.36 7.77 -4.51
C VAL A 66 5.30 6.56 -4.37
N ASP A 67 6.48 6.78 -3.81
CA ASP A 67 7.40 5.70 -3.42
C ASP A 67 6.87 5.03 -2.15
N LEU A 68 6.62 3.72 -2.19
CA LEU A 68 6.00 2.99 -1.08
C LEU A 68 6.83 3.02 0.22
N PHE A 69 8.14 3.28 0.12
CA PHE A 69 9.04 3.34 1.27
C PHE A 69 9.34 4.76 1.72
N ALA A 70 8.80 5.79 1.04
CA ALA A 70 8.89 7.16 1.53
C ALA A 70 8.11 7.30 2.85
N PRO A 71 8.51 8.23 3.73
CA PRO A 71 7.78 8.49 4.99
C PRO A 71 6.32 8.91 4.75
N ALA A 72 5.45 8.55 5.68
CA ALA A 72 4.07 9.03 5.77
C ALA A 72 3.73 9.39 7.22
N ASP A 73 2.73 10.24 7.43
CA ASP A 73 2.35 10.66 8.78
C ASP A 73 1.67 9.50 9.52
N VAL A 74 1.90 9.38 10.84
CA VAL A 74 1.35 8.29 11.66
C VAL A 74 -0.18 8.28 11.64
N GLY A 75 -0.82 9.45 11.47
CA GLY A 75 -2.27 9.57 11.36
C GLY A 75 -2.86 9.06 10.03
N GLU A 76 -2.03 8.77 9.03
CA GLU A 76 -2.43 8.27 7.72
C GLU A 76 -2.23 6.76 7.57
N ILE A 77 -1.56 6.12 8.53
CA ILE A 77 -1.18 4.70 8.47
C ILE A 77 -2.35 3.82 8.90
N GLY A 78 -2.54 2.72 8.18
CA GLY A 78 -3.45 1.65 8.56
C GLY A 78 -2.78 0.29 8.54
N THR A 79 -3.53 -0.69 9.02
CA THR A 79 -3.17 -2.10 8.94
C THR A 79 -3.18 -2.61 7.50
N VAL A 80 -2.54 -3.75 7.25
CA VAL A 80 -2.61 -4.42 5.94
C VAL A 80 -4.06 -4.74 5.57
N GLU A 81 -4.87 -5.17 6.53
CA GLU A 81 -6.28 -5.49 6.27
C GLU A 81 -7.10 -4.24 5.94
N GLU A 82 -6.92 -3.13 6.66
CA GLU A 82 -7.60 -1.86 6.35
C GLU A 82 -7.25 -1.33 4.95
N GLN A 83 -5.98 -1.46 4.54
CA GLN A 83 -5.55 -1.09 3.19
C GLN A 83 -6.21 -1.98 2.14
N ARG A 84 -6.20 -3.30 2.33
CA ARG A 84 -6.88 -4.24 1.43
C ARG A 84 -8.36 -3.88 1.26
N ASP A 85 -9.03 -3.62 2.37
CA ASP A 85 -10.42 -3.22 2.40
C ASP A 85 -10.68 -1.90 1.66
N ALA A 86 -9.81 -0.90 1.85
CA ALA A 86 -9.91 0.38 1.16
C ALA A 86 -9.70 0.23 -0.36
N VAL A 87 -8.72 -0.58 -0.78
CA VAL A 87 -8.44 -0.88 -2.19
C VAL A 87 -9.62 -1.59 -2.86
N LEU A 88 -10.22 -2.59 -2.19
CA LEU A 88 -11.41 -3.27 -2.70
C LEU A 88 -12.58 -2.28 -2.88
N ARG A 89 -12.83 -1.44 -1.86
CA ARG A 89 -13.86 -0.39 -1.93
C ARG A 89 -13.61 0.59 -3.08
N PHE A 90 -12.37 1.02 -3.29
CA PHE A 90 -12.00 1.91 -4.39
C PHE A 90 -12.35 1.30 -5.76
N HIS A 91 -12.15 0.00 -5.93
CA HIS A 91 -12.51 -0.73 -7.14
C HIS A 91 -13.99 -1.16 -7.23
N GLY A 92 -14.84 -0.76 -6.26
CA GLY A 92 -16.25 -1.14 -6.22
C GLY A 92 -16.50 -2.61 -5.88
N LEU A 93 -15.49 -3.30 -5.36
CA LEU A 93 -15.57 -4.68 -4.88
C LEU A 93 -15.92 -4.68 -3.38
N ARG A 94 -16.63 -5.71 -2.91
CA ARG A 94 -16.89 -5.93 -1.47
C ARG A 94 -16.16 -7.17 -1.00
N HIS A 95 -15.64 -7.13 0.22
CA HIS A 95 -15.19 -8.33 0.91
C HIS A 95 -16.42 -9.25 1.10
N LEU A 96 -16.29 -10.51 0.68
CA LEU A 96 -17.28 -11.56 0.95
C LEU A 96 -17.18 -12.03 2.40
#